data_AF-A0A7C2X7U4-F1
#
_entry.id   AF-A0A7C2X7U4-F1
#
_cell.length_a   1.000
_cell.length_b   1.000
_cell.length_c   1.000
_cell.angle_alpha   90.00
_cell.angle_beta   90.00
_cell.angle_gamma   90.00
#
_symmetry.space_group_name_H-M   'P 1'
#
loop_
_entity.id
_entity.type
_entity.pdbx_description
1 polymer ?
#
loop_
_entity_poly.entity_id
_entity_poly.type
_entity_poly.pdbx_seq_one_letter_code
_entity_poly.pdbx_strand_id
1 'polypeptide(L)'
;MKRTIWTLVLLSLVGLALAPAGGVIRFTVINKSGDKLILWLQGIDVKEDFVFNVALGDRSFPFVAEYTIPRSDYLLKVTYVDPQGGLSTCVQPKARKIDLNHQTRLVIAECVRVPTRKGETTMIKFRPQPR
;
A
#
# COMPACT_ATOMS: atom_id res chain seq x y z
N MET A 1 -4.22 -21.08 -49.64
CA MET A 1 -3.53 -19.84 -49.18
C MET A 1 -4.40 -18.93 -48.32
N LYS A 2 -5.68 -18.65 -48.64
CA LYS A 2 -6.50 -17.75 -47.81
C LYS A 2 -6.74 -18.28 -46.38
N ARG A 3 -6.96 -19.58 -46.22
CA ARG A 3 -7.35 -20.21 -44.94
C ARG A 3 -6.24 -20.21 -43.87
N THR A 4 -4.97 -20.30 -44.28
CA THR A 4 -3.79 -20.30 -43.40
C THR A 4 -3.47 -18.92 -42.84
N ILE A 5 -3.78 -17.86 -43.58
CA ILE A 5 -3.60 -16.47 -43.14
C ILE A 5 -4.57 -16.15 -41.99
N TRP A 6 -5.83 -16.59 -42.11
CA TRP A 6 -6.83 -16.39 -41.05
C TRP A 6 -6.48 -17.10 -39.74
N THR A 7 -5.92 -18.31 -39.80
CA THR A 7 -5.46 -19.02 -38.58
C THR A 7 -4.28 -18.33 -37.90
N LEU A 8 -3.34 -17.75 -38.66
CA LEU A 8 -2.22 -16.98 -38.11
C LEU A 8 -2.70 -15.67 -37.46
N VAL A 9 -3.66 -14.98 -38.09
CA VAL A 9 -4.28 -13.78 -37.51
C VAL A 9 -5.03 -14.14 -36.23
N LEU A 10 -5.82 -15.23 -36.22
CA LEU A 10 -6.52 -15.67 -35.01
C LEU A 10 -5.55 -16.02 -33.87
N LEU A 11 -4.45 -16.72 -34.16
CA LEU A 11 -3.45 -17.09 -33.15
C LEU A 11 -2.76 -15.85 -32.55
N SER A 12 -2.47 -14.84 -33.38
CA SER A 12 -1.86 -13.58 -32.90
C SER A 12 -2.79 -12.79 -31.97
N LEU A 13 -4.10 -12.80 -32.26
CA LEU A 13 -5.12 -12.17 -31.42
C LEU A 13 -5.27 -12.86 -30.05
N VAL A 14 -5.18 -14.19 -30.01
CA VAL A 14 -5.18 -14.95 -28.75
C VAL A 14 -3.90 -14.67 -27.94
N GLY A 15 -2.75 -14.53 -28.60
CA GLY A 15 -1.49 -14.17 -27.94
C GLY A 15 -1.52 -12.79 -27.27
N LEU A 16 -2.21 -11.81 -27.86
CA LEU A 16 -2.40 -10.47 -27.29
C LEU A 16 -3.39 -10.45 -26.12
N ALA A 17 -4.42 -11.31 -26.14
CA ALA A 17 -5.39 -11.42 -25.05
C ALA A 17 -4.82 -12.09 -23.78
N LEU A 18 -3.72 -12.83 -23.91
CA LEU A 18 -3.05 -13.55 -22.82
C LEU A 18 -1.91 -12.74 -22.18
N ALA A 19 -1.61 -11.53 -22.66
CA ALA A 19 -0.64 -10.66 -21.99
C ALA A 19 -1.18 -10.32 -20.60
N PRO A 20 -0.51 -10.72 -19.50
CA PRO A 20 -0.95 -10.35 -18.18
C PRO A 20 -0.96 -8.82 -18.12
N ALA A 21 -2.09 -8.25 -17.69
CA ALA A 21 -2.20 -6.83 -17.42
C ALA A 21 -1.30 -6.48 -16.22
N GLY A 22 0.01 -6.39 -16.47
CA GLY A 22 1.01 -5.82 -15.57
C GLY A 22 0.72 -4.33 -15.43
N GLY A 23 -0.31 -4.02 -14.64
CA GLY A 23 -0.73 -2.66 -14.37
C GLY A 23 -0.01 -2.11 -13.15
N VAL A 24 0.20 -0.80 -13.14
CA VAL A 24 0.54 -0.06 -11.92
C VAL A 24 -0.73 0.54 -11.31
N ILE A 25 -0.67 0.83 -10.01
CA ILE A 25 -1.69 1.58 -9.29
C ILE A 25 -1.07 2.78 -8.59
N ARG A 26 -1.94 3.74 -8.25
CA ARG A 26 -1.62 4.80 -7.31
C ARG A 26 -1.91 4.31 -5.90
N PHE A 27 -0.88 4.27 -5.06
CA PHE A 27 -0.95 3.97 -3.64
C PHE A 27 -0.70 5.26 -2.85
N THR A 28 -1.75 5.78 -2.22
CA THR A 28 -1.68 7.02 -1.43
C THR A 28 -1.58 6.67 0.05
N VAL A 29 -0.60 7.24 0.73
CA VAL A 29 -0.42 7.12 2.18
C VAL A 29 -0.74 8.47 2.82
N ILE A 30 -1.58 8.45 3.85
CA ILE A 30 -2.00 9.61 4.62
C ILE A 30 -1.55 9.38 6.07
N ASN A 31 -0.51 10.09 6.49
CA ASN A 31 0.00 10.01 7.84
C ASN A 31 -0.67 11.05 8.75
N LYS A 32 -1.35 10.56 9.77
CA LYS A 32 -1.97 11.32 10.86
C LYS A 32 -1.45 10.84 12.23
N SER A 33 -0.32 10.13 12.28
CA SER A 33 0.11 9.45 13.51
C SER A 33 0.79 10.34 14.53
N GLY A 34 1.30 11.50 14.12
CA GLY A 34 2.19 12.34 14.93
C GLY A 34 3.65 11.85 14.96
N ASP A 35 4.00 10.83 14.18
CA ASP A 35 5.36 10.26 14.06
C ASP A 35 5.78 10.19 12.57
N LYS A 36 7.08 10.05 12.30
CA LYS A 36 7.56 9.66 10.97
C LYS A 36 7.31 8.17 10.77
N LEU A 37 7.11 7.72 9.52
CA LEU A 37 6.86 6.31 9.23
C LEU A 37 7.85 5.75 8.22
N ILE A 38 8.19 4.48 8.39
CA ILE A 38 8.84 3.66 7.37
C ILE A 38 7.88 2.53 7.01
N LEU A 39 7.39 2.53 5.77
CA LEU A 39 6.52 1.48 5.25
C LEU A 39 7.34 0.49 4.44
N TRP A 40 7.16 -0.80 4.73
CA TRP A 40 7.73 -1.90 3.98
C TRP A 40 6.58 -2.64 3.31
N LEU A 41 6.62 -2.73 1.98
CA LEU A 41 5.75 -3.59 1.19
C LEU A 41 6.58 -4.73 0.65
N GLN A 42 6.36 -5.94 1.15
CA GLN A 42 6.98 -7.14 0.61
C GLN A 42 6.05 -7.76 -0.41
N GLY A 43 6.53 -7.95 -1.65
CA GLY A 43 5.75 -8.55 -2.72
C GLY A 43 5.41 -10.01 -2.41
N ILE A 44 4.12 -10.39 -2.49
CA ILE A 44 3.71 -11.79 -2.34
C ILE A 44 3.82 -12.51 -3.68
N ASP A 45 3.21 -11.91 -4.71
CA ASP A 45 3.17 -12.47 -6.07
C ASP A 45 4.13 -11.74 -7.03
N VAL A 46 4.60 -10.56 -6.63
CA VAL A 46 5.63 -9.78 -7.33
C VAL A 46 6.97 -9.95 -6.64
N LYS A 47 8.06 -10.06 -7.41
CA LYS A 47 9.43 -10.24 -6.88
C LYS A 47 10.08 -8.92 -6.42
N GLU A 48 9.27 -7.93 -6.06
CA GLU A 48 9.71 -6.57 -5.78
C GLU A 48 9.23 -6.15 -4.40
N ASP A 49 10.16 -5.67 -3.59
CA ASP A 49 9.91 -5.10 -2.27
C ASP A 49 10.11 -3.58 -2.32
N PHE A 50 9.28 -2.86 -1.58
CA PHE A 50 9.32 -1.40 -1.55
C PHE A 50 9.48 -0.88 -0.13
N VAL A 51 10.30 0.16 0.02
CA VAL A 51 10.50 0.88 1.29
C VAL A 51 10.17 2.35 1.08
N PHE A 52 9.22 2.87 1.85
CA PHE A 52 8.79 4.26 1.76
C PHE A 52 8.98 4.98 3.08
N ASN A 53 9.72 6.10 3.03
CA ASN A 53 9.79 7.04 4.13
C ASN A 53 8.64 8.03 3.99
N VAL A 54 7.80 8.11 5.02
CA VAL A 54 6.64 9.00 5.08
C VAL A 54 6.90 10.03 6.16
N ALA A 55 6.83 11.30 5.79
CA ALA A 55 7.10 12.39 6.71
C ALA A 55 6.06 12.46 7.84
N LEU A 56 6.43 13.17 8.89
CA LEU A 56 5.57 13.50 10.02
C LEU A 56 4.28 14.14 9.51
N GLY A 57 3.15 13.65 9.99
CA GLY A 57 1.84 14.28 9.83
C GLY A 57 0.95 13.99 11.02
N ASP A 58 0.09 14.94 11.38
CA ASP A 58 -0.88 14.80 12.45
C ASP A 58 -2.31 14.96 11.93
N ARG A 59 -3.31 14.94 12.80
CA ARG A 59 -4.70 15.05 12.39
C ARG A 59 -5.09 16.43 11.88
N SER A 60 -4.48 17.49 12.41
CA SER A 60 -4.70 18.88 11.98
C SER A 60 -3.97 19.15 10.67
N PHE A 61 -2.77 18.59 10.52
CA PHE A 61 -1.89 18.73 9.37
C PHE A 61 -1.43 17.35 8.89
N PRO A 62 -2.29 16.60 8.18
CA PRO A 62 -1.94 15.29 7.65
C PRO A 62 -0.88 15.40 6.56
N PHE A 63 0.11 14.51 6.59
CA PHE A 63 1.04 14.37 5.49
C PHE A 63 0.50 13.36 4.48
N VAL A 64 0.56 13.70 3.19
CA VAL A 64 0.07 12.85 2.10
C VAL A 64 1.23 12.56 1.14
N ALA A 65 1.47 11.27 0.89
CA ALA A 65 2.41 10.80 -0.11
C ALA A 65 1.70 9.90 -1.11
N GLU A 66 2.08 9.98 -2.38
CA GLU A 66 1.56 9.14 -3.45
C GLU A 66 2.70 8.36 -4.08
N TYR A 67 2.50 7.05 -4.23
CA TYR A 67 3.44 6.13 -4.83
C TYR A 67 2.79 5.44 -6.02
N THR A 68 3.59 5.11 -7.03
CA THR A 68 3.15 4.26 -8.14
C THR A 68 3.83 2.90 -7.99
N ILE A 69 3.04 1.85 -7.82
CA ILE A 69 3.54 0.49 -7.56
C ILE A 69 2.80 -0.52 -8.45
N PRO A 70 3.40 -1.69 -8.73
CA PRO A 70 2.72 -2.78 -9.42
C PRO A 70 1.45 -3.22 -8.71
N ARG A 71 0.45 -3.68 -9.48
CA ARG A 71 -0.71 -4.37 -8.93
C ARG A 71 -0.30 -5.72 -8.39
N SER A 72 -0.54 -5.95 -7.10
CA SER A 72 -0.29 -7.23 -6.43
C SER A 72 -0.93 -7.22 -5.04
N ASP A 73 -0.93 -8.38 -4.42
CA ASP A 73 -0.97 -8.45 -2.96
C ASP A 73 0.44 -8.22 -2.36
N TYR A 74 0.47 -7.53 -1.23
CA TYR A 74 1.71 -7.23 -0.48
C TYR A 74 1.56 -7.55 1.00
N LEU A 75 2.66 -7.89 1.67
CA LEU A 75 2.77 -7.83 3.13
C LEU A 75 3.25 -6.42 3.53
N LEU A 76 2.37 -5.65 4.17
CA LEU A 76 2.66 -4.33 4.72
C LEU A 76 3.17 -4.44 6.15
N LYS A 77 4.36 -3.87 6.41
CA LYS A 77 4.86 -3.59 7.76
C LYS A 77 5.08 -2.07 7.91
N VAL A 78 4.57 -1.52 9.01
CA VAL A 78 4.70 -0.09 9.34
C VAL A 78 5.65 0.03 10.52
N THR A 79 6.66 0.88 10.39
CA THR A 79 7.57 1.24 11.48
C THR A 79 7.40 2.71 11.84
N TYR A 80 6.98 3.00 13.07
CA TYR A 80 6.92 4.36 13.62
C TYR A 80 8.31 4.81 14.09
N VAL A 81 8.70 6.03 13.74
CA VAL A 81 10.00 6.63 14.08
C VAL A 81 9.74 7.97 14.76
N ASP A 82 10.24 8.10 15.98
CA ASP A 82 10.16 9.31 16.77
C ASP A 82 10.87 10.47 16.04
N PRO A 83 10.21 11.62 15.86
CA PRO A 83 10.79 12.75 15.14
C PRO A 83 12.00 13.39 15.85
N GLN A 84 12.08 13.26 17.18
CA GLN A 84 13.11 13.81 18.06
C GLN A 84 14.24 12.79 18.35
N GLY A 85 14.20 11.60 17.74
CA GLY A 85 15.22 10.57 17.90
C GLY A 85 15.05 9.70 19.16
N GLY A 86 13.91 9.81 19.83
CA GLY A 86 13.52 8.99 20.97
C GLY A 86 12.88 7.65 20.61
N LEU A 87 12.24 7.03 21.59
CA LEU A 87 11.39 5.86 21.38
C LEU A 87 9.99 6.32 20.98
N SER A 88 9.52 5.92 19.79
CA SER A 88 8.15 6.21 19.34
C SER A 88 7.13 5.73 20.38
N THR A 89 6.08 6.53 20.57
CA THR A 89 4.96 6.22 21.46
C THR A 89 4.03 5.12 20.91
N CYS A 90 4.26 4.70 19.66
CA CYS A 90 3.46 3.71 18.95
C CYS A 90 4.07 2.31 19.04
N VAL A 91 3.26 1.30 19.41
CA VAL A 91 3.66 -0.09 19.22
C VAL A 91 3.71 -0.45 17.74
N GLN A 92 4.85 -1.02 17.34
CA GLN A 92 5.07 -1.51 15.99
C GLN A 92 4.13 -2.67 15.72
N PRO A 93 3.25 -2.54 14.73
CA PRO A 93 2.23 -3.55 14.60
C PRO A 93 2.68 -4.66 13.64
N LYS A 94 2.08 -5.84 13.78
CA LYS A 94 2.46 -7.02 12.98
C LYS A 94 2.22 -6.79 11.49
N ALA A 95 3.07 -7.33 10.62
CA ALA A 95 2.84 -7.25 9.19
C ALA A 95 1.45 -7.79 8.80
N ARG A 96 0.79 -7.14 7.83
CA ARG A 96 -0.54 -7.51 7.35
C ARG A 96 -0.55 -7.59 5.83
N LYS A 97 -1.26 -8.59 5.31
CA LYS A 97 -1.55 -8.65 3.88
C LYS A 97 -2.46 -7.48 3.50
N ILE A 98 -2.11 -6.78 2.42
CA ILE A 98 -2.90 -5.72 1.81
C ILE A 98 -3.09 -6.01 0.32
N ASP A 99 -4.30 -5.79 -0.17
CA ASP A 99 -4.64 -5.90 -1.58
C ASP A 99 -4.41 -4.54 -2.26
N LEU A 100 -3.48 -4.51 -3.20
CA LEU A 100 -3.11 -3.34 -4.00
C LEU A 100 -3.37 -3.58 -5.49
N ASN A 101 -4.44 -4.29 -5.82
CA ASN A 101 -4.88 -4.49 -7.20
C ASN A 101 -5.67 -3.28 -7.76
N HIS A 102 -6.00 -2.30 -6.92
CA HIS A 102 -6.76 -1.09 -7.26
C HIS A 102 -6.12 0.16 -6.64
N GLN A 103 -6.59 1.36 -7.02
CA GLN A 103 -6.13 2.60 -6.39
C GLN A 103 -6.50 2.57 -4.90
N THR A 104 -5.50 2.62 -4.03
CA THR A 104 -5.67 2.40 -2.60
C THR A 104 -5.16 3.60 -1.80
N ARG A 105 -5.96 4.04 -0.83
CA ARG A 105 -5.59 5.09 0.14
C ARG A 105 -5.43 4.49 1.53
N LEU A 106 -4.21 4.44 2.04
CA LEU A 106 -3.88 3.98 3.38
C LEU A 106 -3.80 5.19 4.32
N VAL A 107 -4.70 5.25 5.31
CA VAL A 107 -4.67 6.25 6.37
C VAL A 107 -4.09 5.64 7.64
N ILE A 108 -3.04 6.25 8.21
CA ILE A 108 -2.40 5.82 9.46
C ILE A 108 -2.74 6.84 10.54
N ALA A 109 -3.51 6.41 11.54
CA ALA A 109 -4.04 7.27 12.60
C ALA A 109 -3.08 7.43 13.80
N GLU A 110 -3.43 8.37 14.68
CA GLU A 110 -2.76 8.62 15.98
C GLU A 110 -2.69 7.36 16.84
N CYS A 111 -1.57 7.19 17.56
CA CYS A 111 -1.30 5.99 18.34
C CYS A 111 -2.01 5.93 19.70
N VAL A 112 -2.35 7.09 20.27
CA VAL A 112 -2.94 7.18 21.62
C VAL A 112 -4.47 7.13 21.60
N ARG A 113 -5.10 7.19 20.40
CA ARG A 113 -6.56 7.17 20.25
C ARG A 113 -7.02 6.23 19.15
N VAL A 114 -7.73 5.15 19.54
CA VAL A 114 -8.42 4.26 18.60
C VAL A 114 -9.59 5.03 17.96
N PRO A 115 -9.68 5.15 16.62
CA PRO A 115 -10.79 5.85 16.00
C PRO A 115 -12.10 5.11 16.28
N THR A 116 -13.12 5.84 16.74
CA THR A 116 -14.49 5.34 16.95
C THR A 116 -14.99 4.64 15.68
N ARG A 117 -15.70 3.52 15.83
CA ARG A 117 -16.02 2.55 14.74
C ARG A 117 -16.88 3.08 13.58
N LYS A 118 -17.28 4.36 13.55
CA LYS A 118 -18.09 4.94 12.47
C LYS A 118 -17.29 6.03 11.76
N GLY A 119 -16.86 5.81 10.51
CA GLY A 119 -16.40 6.96 9.71
C GLY A 119 -15.70 6.74 8.37
N GLU A 120 -14.83 5.75 8.19
CA GLU A 120 -14.06 5.62 6.93
C GLU A 120 -13.89 4.15 6.54
N THR A 121 -14.53 3.78 5.43
CA THR A 121 -14.69 2.42 4.89
C THR A 121 -13.38 1.79 4.40
N THR A 122 -12.28 2.57 4.30
CA THR A 122 -10.95 2.14 3.82
C THR A 122 -9.86 2.25 4.88
N MET A 123 -10.21 2.13 6.17
CA MET A 123 -9.22 2.15 7.26
C MET A 123 -8.66 0.74 7.53
N ILE A 124 -7.40 0.49 7.15
CA ILE A 124 -6.60 -0.53 7.86
C ILE A 124 -6.19 0.09 9.18
N LYS A 125 -7.06 -0.07 10.19
CA LYS A 125 -6.72 0.29 11.57
C LYS A 125 -5.65 -0.68 12.06
N PHE A 126 -4.44 -0.19 12.11
CA PHE A 126 -3.40 -0.85 12.86
C PHE A 126 -3.70 -0.66 14.35
N ARG A 127 -3.68 -1.76 15.13
CA ARG A 127 -3.73 -1.70 16.59
C ARG A 127 -2.30 -1.83 17.11
N PRO A 128 -1.58 -0.74 17.33
CA PRO A 128 -0.66 -0.70 18.47
C PRO A 128 -1.49 -0.92 19.73
N GLN A 129 -1.09 -1.85 20.60
CA GLN A 129 -1.46 -1.72 22.01
C GLN A 129 -0.63 -0.56 22.58
N PRO A 130 -1.14 0.26 23.51
CA PRO A 130 -0.24 1.05 24.33
C PRO A 130 0.73 0.10 25.04
N ARG A 131 1.98 0.53 25.28
CA ARG A 131 2.80 -0.12 26.31
C ARG A 131 2.10 -0.02 27.65
#